data_AF-A0A5D0W0Q9-F1
#
_entry.id   AF-A0A5D0W0Q9-F1
#
_cell.length_a   1.000
_cell.length_b   1.000
_cell.length_c   1.000
_cell.angle_alpha   90.00
_cell.angle_beta   90.00
_cell.angle_gamma   90.00
#
_symmetry.space_group_name_H-M   'P 1'
#
loop_
_entity.id
_entity.type
_entity.pdbx_description
1 polymer ?
#
loop_
_entity_poly.entity_id
_entity_poly.type
_entity_poly.pdbx_seq_one_letter_code
_entity_poly.pdbx_strand_id
1 'polypeptide(L)'
;GVCNGCQMMSNLRELIPGSELWPRFVRNTSDRFEARFSLVEVTQSPSLLLQGMVGSQMPIAVSHGEGRVEVRDAAHLAALESKGLVALRYVDNFGKVTETYPANPNGSPNGITAVTTESGRVTIMMPHPER
;
A
#
# COMPACT_ATOMS: atom_id res chain seq x y z
N GLY A 1 2.07 -4.78 -9.64
CA GLY A 1 2.42 -6.04 -8.97
C GLY A 1 1.53 -6.24 -7.75
N VAL A 2 1.06 -7.46 -7.51
CA VAL A 2 0.13 -7.78 -6.41
C VAL A 2 0.79 -8.71 -5.39
N CYS A 3 0.65 -8.43 -4.09
CA CYS A 3 1.17 -9.21 -2.97
C CYS A 3 2.64 -9.61 -3.13
N ASN A 4 2.96 -10.87 -3.45
CA ASN A 4 4.34 -11.28 -3.71
C ASN A 4 4.97 -10.53 -4.90
N GLY A 5 4.19 -10.24 -5.95
CA GLY A 5 4.63 -9.39 -7.05
C GLY A 5 4.85 -7.93 -6.65
N CYS A 6 4.15 -7.42 -5.63
CA CYS A 6 4.41 -6.10 -5.04
C CYS A 6 5.78 -6.10 -4.35
N GLN A 7 6.03 -7.10 -3.50
CA GLN A 7 7.31 -7.28 -2.80
C GLN A 7 8.48 -7.40 -3.79
N MET A 8 8.35 -8.26 -4.80
CA MET A 8 9.36 -8.43 -5.84
C MET A 8 9.66 -7.11 -6.55
N MET A 9 8.64 -6.39 -7.02
CA MET A 9 8.84 -5.11 -7.71
C MET A 9 9.43 -4.03 -6.80
N SER A 10 9.11 -4.01 -5.50
CA SER A 10 9.72 -3.09 -4.54
C SER A 10 11.24 -3.29 -4.39
N ASN A 11 11.72 -4.53 -4.56
CA ASN A 11 13.16 -4.84 -4.56
C ASN A 11 13.84 -4.52 -5.91
N LEU A 12 13.07 -4.34 -7.00
CA LEU A 12 13.58 -3.97 -8.32
C LEU A 12 13.46 -2.46 -8.62
N ARG A 13 13.29 -1.62 -7.60
CA ARG A 13 13.08 -0.16 -7.77
C ARG A 13 14.16 0.53 -8.64
N GLU A 14 15.40 0.03 -8.62
CA GLU A 14 16.50 0.57 -9.43
C GLU A 14 16.27 0.43 -10.95
N LEU A 15 15.39 -0.48 -11.36
CA LEU A 15 15.02 -0.73 -12.75
C LEU A 15 13.71 -0.02 -13.14
N ILE A 16 13.03 0.63 -12.20
CA ILE A 16 11.68 1.18 -12.38
C ILE A 16 11.74 2.71 -12.25
N PRO A 17 11.60 3.47 -13.34
CA PRO A 17 11.61 4.93 -13.29
C PRO A 17 10.50 5.50 -12.41
N GLY A 18 10.83 6.48 -11.57
CA GLY A 18 9.85 7.16 -10.71
C GLY A 18 9.42 6.32 -9.50
N SER A 19 10.25 5.37 -9.08
CA SER A 19 10.02 4.49 -7.91
C SER A 19 11.00 4.74 -6.76
N GLU A 20 11.76 5.84 -6.81
CA GLU A 20 12.85 6.16 -5.88
C GLU A 20 12.37 6.26 -4.42
N LEU A 21 11.10 6.61 -4.22
CA LEU A 21 10.42 6.74 -2.92
C LEU A 21 9.64 5.50 -2.50
N TRP A 22 9.68 4.41 -3.27
CA TRP A 22 8.96 3.20 -2.88
C TRP A 22 9.51 2.61 -1.58
N PRO A 23 8.62 2.19 -0.65
CA PRO A 23 9.02 1.53 0.58
C PRO A 23 9.42 0.07 0.33
N ARG A 24 9.94 -0.56 1.37
CA ARG A 24 10.04 -2.02 1.44
C ARG A 24 8.75 -2.60 2.04
N PHE A 25 8.51 -3.87 1.78
CA PHE A 25 7.45 -4.65 2.43
C PHE A 25 8.10 -5.73 3.28
N VAL A 26 7.83 -5.72 4.58
CA VAL A 26 8.49 -6.56 5.59
C VAL A 26 7.46 -7.22 6.51
N ARG A 27 7.95 -8.04 7.45
CA ARG A 27 7.13 -8.74 8.45
C ARG A 27 6.06 -7.84 9.06
N ASN A 28 4.83 -8.35 9.12
CA ASN A 28 3.71 -7.68 9.77
C ASN A 28 4.04 -7.37 11.24
N THR A 29 3.54 -6.25 11.78
CA THR A 29 3.72 -5.91 13.20
C THR A 29 3.13 -6.97 14.14
N SER A 30 2.10 -7.71 13.70
CA SER A 30 1.51 -8.82 14.46
C SER A 30 2.40 -10.06 14.55
N ASP A 31 3.50 -10.10 13.79
CA ASP A 31 4.36 -11.28 13.59
C ASP A 31 3.62 -12.54 13.12
N ARG A 32 2.43 -12.35 12.52
CA ARG A 32 1.55 -13.41 12.04
C ARG A 32 1.22 -13.20 10.57
N PHE A 33 0.94 -14.30 9.88
CA PHE A 33 0.25 -14.26 8.60
C PHE A 33 -1.18 -13.78 8.78
N GLU A 34 -1.62 -12.83 7.97
CA GLU A 34 -2.97 -12.26 8.02
C GLU A 34 -3.74 -12.61 6.74
N ALA A 35 -4.77 -13.44 6.91
CA ALA A 35 -5.83 -13.68 5.92
C ALA A 35 -7.08 -12.92 6.35
N ARG A 36 -7.37 -11.79 5.71
CA ARG A 36 -8.42 -10.85 6.11
C ARG A 36 -9.23 -10.38 4.90
N PHE A 37 -10.42 -9.90 5.19
CA PHE A 37 -11.19 -9.08 4.26
C PHE A 37 -11.20 -7.67 4.85
N SER A 38 -10.24 -6.85 4.42
CA SER A 38 -9.92 -5.57 5.05
C SER A 38 -10.52 -4.41 4.26
N LEU A 39 -10.95 -3.36 4.95
CA LEU A 39 -11.49 -2.16 4.31
C LEU A 39 -10.36 -1.24 3.85
N VAL A 40 -10.43 -0.79 2.60
CA VAL A 40 -9.47 0.18 2.05
C VAL A 40 -10.21 1.37 1.43
N GLU A 41 -9.53 2.51 1.39
CA GLU A 41 -9.90 3.64 0.56
C GLU A 41 -8.93 3.80 -0.61
N VAL A 42 -9.47 4.20 -1.76
CA VAL A 42 -8.67 4.59 -2.92
C VAL A 42 -8.28 6.06 -2.80
N THR A 43 -6.98 6.34 -2.71
CA THR A 43 -6.46 7.70 -2.53
C THR A 43 -6.04 8.33 -3.85
N GLN A 44 -6.07 9.66 -3.91
CA GLN A 44 -5.60 10.39 -5.09
C GLN A 44 -4.11 10.09 -5.33
N SER A 45 -3.79 9.60 -6.54
CA SER A 45 -2.42 9.33 -6.98
C SER A 45 -2.34 9.36 -8.51
N PRO A 46 -1.14 9.33 -9.11
CA PRO A 46 -0.97 9.17 -10.55
C PRO A 46 -1.45 7.83 -11.13
N SER A 47 -1.83 6.84 -10.31
CA SER A 47 -2.10 5.47 -10.76
C SER A 47 -3.17 5.43 -11.86
N LEU A 48 -2.76 5.04 -13.07
CA LEU A 48 -3.67 4.91 -14.21
C LEU A 48 -4.67 3.76 -14.02
N LEU A 49 -4.27 2.74 -13.25
CA LEU A 49 -5.09 1.56 -12.97
C LEU A 49 -6.25 1.84 -12.00
N LEU A 50 -6.18 2.95 -11.25
CA LEU A 50 -7.19 3.37 -10.27
C LEU A 50 -7.94 4.62 -10.72
N GLN A 51 -7.89 4.94 -12.01
CA GLN A 51 -8.60 6.08 -12.58
C GLN A 51 -10.12 5.94 -12.33
N GLY A 52 -10.74 7.05 -11.91
CA GLY A 52 -12.17 7.08 -11.62
C GLY A 52 -12.59 6.43 -10.30
N MET A 53 -11.65 5.82 -9.56
CA MET A 53 -11.97 5.10 -8.32
C MET A 53 -11.65 5.90 -7.04
N VAL A 54 -10.94 7.02 -7.15
CA VAL A 54 -10.52 7.85 -6.00
C VAL A 54 -11.73 8.24 -5.13
N GLY A 55 -11.57 8.08 -3.81
CA GLY A 55 -12.62 8.31 -2.81
C GLY A 55 -13.52 7.10 -2.55
N SER A 56 -13.43 6.04 -3.36
CA SER A 56 -14.15 4.79 -3.09
C SER A 56 -13.60 4.10 -1.85
N GLN A 57 -14.50 3.56 -1.03
CA GLN A 57 -14.18 2.69 0.10
C GLN A 57 -14.86 1.35 -0.10
N MET A 58 -14.08 0.28 -0.06
CA MET A 58 -14.57 -1.08 -0.30
C MET A 58 -13.64 -2.12 0.33
N PRO A 59 -14.18 -3.25 0.80
CA PRO A 59 -13.35 -4.30 1.34
C PRO A 59 -12.61 -5.04 0.22
N ILE A 60 -11.42 -5.54 0.54
CA ILE A 60 -10.54 -6.25 -0.40
C ILE A 60 -9.86 -7.43 0.30
N ALA A 61 -9.57 -8.50 -0.45
CA ALA A 61 -8.88 -9.67 0.08
C ALA A 61 -7.42 -9.32 0.47
N VAL A 62 -7.03 -9.69 1.69
CA VAL A 62 -5.69 -9.55 2.24
C VAL A 62 -5.19 -10.94 2.65
N SER A 63 -3.96 -11.30 2.27
CA SER A 63 -3.42 -12.65 2.47
C SER A 63 -1.89 -12.64 2.51
N HIS A 64 -1.27 -12.06 3.53
CA HIS A 64 0.19 -11.88 3.61
C HIS A 64 0.77 -11.92 5.04
N GLY A 65 2.01 -12.38 5.18
CA GLY A 65 2.80 -12.30 6.41
C GLY A 65 3.86 -11.19 6.44
N GLU A 66 4.15 -10.60 5.28
CA GLU A 66 5.19 -9.58 5.09
C GLU A 66 4.66 -8.39 4.27
N GLY A 67 3.55 -7.81 4.72
CA GLY A 67 2.89 -6.70 4.02
C GLY A 67 3.12 -5.33 4.64
N ARG A 68 3.88 -5.24 5.74
CA ARG A 68 4.10 -3.96 6.42
C ARG A 68 5.03 -3.08 5.60
N VAL A 69 4.59 -1.86 5.33
CA VAL A 69 5.39 -0.81 4.71
C VAL A 69 6.50 -0.39 5.67
N GLU A 70 7.74 -0.49 5.20
CA GLU A 70 8.93 -0.02 5.91
C GLU A 70 9.62 1.09 5.10
N VAL A 71 9.77 2.24 5.76
CA VAL A 71 10.53 3.39 5.25
C VAL A 71 11.87 3.49 6.00
N ARG A 72 12.86 4.16 5.39
CA ARG A 72 14.18 4.35 6.01
C ARG A 72 14.10 5.22 7.27
N ASP A 73 13.30 6.27 7.20
CA ASP A 73 13.12 7.29 8.23
C ASP A 73 11.84 8.09 7.97
N ALA A 74 11.53 9.03 8.87
CA ALA A 74 10.36 9.90 8.74
C ALA A 74 10.43 10.83 7.51
N ALA A 75 11.63 11.22 7.07
CA ALA A 75 11.80 12.06 5.89
C ALA A 75 11.43 11.29 4.61
N HIS A 76 11.76 10.00 4.54
CA HIS A 76 11.35 9.12 3.45
C HIS A 76 9.83 8.97 3.38
N LEU A 77 9.16 8.75 4.51
CA LEU A 77 7.70 8.68 4.55
C LEU A 77 7.07 10.01 4.12
N ALA A 78 7.53 11.14 4.67
CA ALA A 78 7.03 12.46 4.32
C ALA A 78 7.24 12.78 2.83
N ALA A 79 8.37 12.38 2.24
CA ALA A 79 8.64 12.56 0.81
C ALA A 79 7.69 11.71 -0.05
N LEU A 80 7.48 10.43 0.30
CA LEU A 80 6.55 9.54 -0.39
C LEU A 80 5.12 10.11 -0.39
N GLU A 81 4.68 10.60 0.77
CA GLU A 81 3.38 11.23 0.96
C GLU A 81 3.24 12.53 0.18
N SER A 82 4.21 13.43 0.31
CA SER A 82 4.19 14.74 -0.36
C SER A 82 4.26 14.61 -1.89
N LYS A 83 4.85 13.53 -2.39
CA LYS A 83 4.88 13.21 -3.83
C LYS A 83 3.54 12.66 -4.33
N GLY A 84 2.60 12.32 -3.45
CA GLY A 84 1.26 11.84 -3.81
C GLY A 84 1.27 10.45 -4.47
N LEU A 85 2.21 9.58 -4.09
CA LEU A 85 2.37 8.26 -4.70
C LEU A 85 1.58 7.15 -4.00
N VAL A 86 0.96 7.44 -2.84
CA VAL A 86 0.12 6.48 -2.11
C VAL A 86 -1.22 6.31 -2.83
N ALA A 87 -1.58 5.07 -3.14
CA ALA A 87 -2.73 4.75 -3.99
C ALA A 87 -3.88 4.03 -3.25
N LEU A 88 -3.58 3.30 -2.17
CA LEU A 88 -4.56 2.68 -1.29
C LEU A 88 -4.13 2.82 0.16
N ARG A 89 -5.10 3.07 1.04
CA ARG A 89 -4.91 3.04 2.50
C ARG A 89 -5.91 2.11 3.17
N TYR A 90 -5.49 1.43 4.23
CA TYR A 90 -6.39 0.79 5.16
C TYR A 90 -7.16 1.84 5.97
N VAL A 91 -8.46 1.63 6.07
CA VAL A 91 -9.36 2.44 6.89
C VAL A 91 -10.08 1.57 7.90
N ASP A 92 -10.45 2.15 9.03
CA ASP A 92 -11.40 1.51 9.95
C ASP A 92 -12.83 1.55 9.39
N ASN A 93 -13.75 0.87 10.06
CA ASN A 93 -15.15 0.83 9.64
C ASN A 93 -15.89 2.17 9.81
N PHE A 94 -15.25 3.18 10.42
CA PHE A 94 -15.75 4.56 10.45
C PHE A 94 -15.23 5.39 9.27
N GLY A 95 -14.50 4.75 8.33
CA GLY A 95 -13.97 5.36 7.12
C GLY A 95 -12.71 6.20 7.36
N LYS A 96 -12.05 6.04 8.52
CA LYS A 96 -10.84 6.81 8.86
C LYS A 96 -9.60 5.97 8.61
N VAL A 97 -8.58 6.56 7.96
CA VAL A 97 -7.25 5.95 7.82
C VAL A 97 -6.75 5.51 9.19
N THR A 98 -6.22 4.28 9.27
CA THR A 98 -5.87 3.69 10.56
C THR A 98 -4.57 2.89 10.51
N GLU A 99 -3.90 2.85 11.66
CA GLU A 99 -2.80 1.92 11.97
C GLU A 99 -3.23 0.87 12.99
N THR A 100 -4.49 0.91 13.43
CA THR A 100 -5.02 0.01 14.46
C THR A 100 -5.32 -1.36 13.88
N TYR A 101 -4.77 -2.40 14.51
CA TYR A 101 -5.05 -3.79 14.18
C TYR A 101 -6.48 -4.20 14.63
N PRO A 102 -7.21 -5.03 13.86
CA PRO A 102 -6.86 -5.61 12.56
C PRO A 102 -7.37 -4.83 11.35
N ALA A 103 -7.95 -3.64 11.55
CA ALA A 103 -8.44 -2.81 10.43
C ALA A 103 -7.30 -2.46 9.46
N ASN A 104 -6.14 -2.10 10.01
CA ASN A 104 -4.86 -2.22 9.32
C ASN A 104 -4.20 -3.54 9.74
N PRO A 105 -4.13 -4.55 8.85
CA PRO A 105 -3.71 -5.90 9.21
C PRO A 105 -2.20 -6.04 9.44
N ASN A 106 -1.38 -5.15 8.87
CA ASN A 106 0.09 -5.32 8.89
C ASN A 106 0.83 -4.24 9.68
N GLY A 107 0.16 -3.15 10.06
CA GLY A 107 0.75 -2.03 10.80
C GLY A 107 1.56 -1.08 9.90
N SER A 108 1.24 -1.01 8.61
CA SER A 108 1.84 0.00 7.72
C SER A 108 1.54 1.41 8.20
N PRO A 109 2.52 2.33 8.20
CA PRO A 109 2.31 3.74 8.56
C PRO A 109 1.29 4.40 7.63
N ASN A 110 0.47 5.30 8.16
CA ASN A 110 -0.61 6.00 7.48
C ASN A 110 -1.55 5.06 6.68
N GLY A 111 -1.69 3.80 7.10
CA GLY A 111 -2.50 2.80 6.42
C GLY A 111 -1.98 2.38 5.04
N ILE A 112 -0.78 2.80 4.61
CA ILE A 112 -0.31 2.63 3.23
C ILE A 112 -0.28 1.14 2.85
N THR A 113 -0.92 0.79 1.74
CA THR A 113 -0.89 -0.59 1.22
C THR A 113 -0.78 -0.72 -0.29
N ALA A 114 -0.77 0.41 -1.01
CA ALA A 114 -0.41 0.48 -2.42
C ALA A 114 0.33 1.77 -2.73
N VAL A 115 1.29 1.70 -3.66
CA VAL A 115 2.00 2.86 -4.20
C VAL A 115 2.12 2.76 -5.72
N THR A 116 2.26 3.90 -6.37
CA THR A 116 2.44 4.02 -7.82
C THR A 116 3.75 4.74 -8.16
N THR A 117 4.19 4.66 -9.42
CA THR A 117 5.29 5.49 -9.92
C THR A 117 4.82 6.91 -10.27
N GLU A 118 5.76 7.85 -10.38
CA GLU A 118 5.47 9.24 -10.77
C GLU A 118 4.68 9.36 -12.07
N SER A 119 4.98 8.51 -13.06
CA SER A 119 4.25 8.49 -14.34
C SER A 119 2.89 7.79 -14.27
N GLY A 120 2.55 7.15 -13.15
CA GLY A 120 1.26 6.46 -12.96
C GLY A 120 1.13 5.09 -13.62
N ARG A 121 2.08 4.73 -14.49
CA ARG A 121 2.01 3.53 -15.34
C ARG A 121 2.26 2.22 -14.60
N VAL A 122 2.84 2.28 -13.39
CA VAL A 122 3.14 1.10 -12.59
C VAL A 122 2.61 1.29 -11.19
N THR A 123 1.75 0.38 -10.75
CA THR A 123 1.21 0.35 -9.39
C THR A 123 1.50 -1.00 -8.74
N ILE A 124 1.91 -0.96 -7.47
CA ILE A 124 2.15 -2.15 -6.65
C ILE A 124 1.27 -2.08 -5.40
N MET A 125 0.68 -3.21 -5.01
CA MET A 125 -0.23 -3.29 -3.87
C MET A 125 -0.15 -4.65 -3.16
N MET A 126 -0.32 -4.64 -1.84
CA MET A 126 -0.35 -5.87 -1.04
C MET A 126 -1.69 -6.63 -1.07
N PRO A 127 -2.86 -5.97 -1.07
CA PRO A 127 -4.15 -6.66 -1.20
C PRO A 127 -4.31 -7.31 -2.58
N HIS A 128 -5.24 -8.26 -2.69
CA HIS A 128 -5.52 -9.06 -3.89
C HIS A 128 -6.83 -8.62 -4.55
N PRO A 129 -6.81 -7.66 -5.50
CA PRO A 129 -8.01 -7.27 -6.24
C PRO A 129 -8.52 -8.36 -7.21
N GLU A 130 -7.69 -9.36 -7.52
CA GLU A 130 -7.99 -10.45 -8.44
C GLU A 130 -8.67 -11.67 -7.79
N ARG A 131 -8.88 -11.63 -6.47
CA ARG A 131 -9.56 -12.67 -5.67
C ARG A 131 -10.90 -12.17 -5.16
#